data_AF-A0A9Q3YSM9-F1
#
_entry.id   AF-A0A9Q3YSM9-F1
#
_cell.length_a   1.000
_cell.length_b   1.000
_cell.length_c   1.000
_cell.angle_alpha   90.00
_cell.angle_beta   90.00
_cell.angle_gamma   90.00
#
_symmetry.space_group_name_H-M   'P 1'
#
loop_
_entity.id
_entity.type
_entity.pdbx_description
1 polymer ?
#
loop_
_entity_poly.entity_id
_entity_poly.type
_entity_poly.pdbx_seq_one_letter_code
_entity_poly.pdbx_strand_id
1 'polypeptide(L)'
;MKWFNRHWYNVGLVVAILAGIYLAFTWSDLTILTRLMALNFIAILLHQFEELGWPGGFPLQMNDIMWKSEFPDRYPLNQFSNMLGNVVASYIFYLLPVFFSDVIWLGLAPTLFGLGQLFVHGIVNNIKMHSLYNPGLFAVVCMHVPIGVYYIDYINTNNLVTSTTWLFGLLYLAVFMVVFGLSLYKLLADKNSKWAFTEDEMNRFDMVRKVKKLKSQDN
;
A
#
# COMPACT_ATOMS: atom_id res chain seq x y z
N MET A 1 -22.01 -4.62 -2.59
CA MET A 1 -20.90 -3.81 -3.15
C MET A 1 -20.58 -2.57 -2.34
N LYS A 2 -21.55 -1.66 -2.05
CA LYS A 2 -21.28 -0.42 -1.27
C LYS A 2 -20.54 -0.65 0.05
N TRP A 3 -20.95 -1.64 0.85
CA TRP A 3 -20.29 -1.95 2.12
C TRP A 3 -18.84 -2.39 1.94
N PHE A 4 -18.58 -3.33 1.03
CA PHE A 4 -17.22 -3.84 0.79
C PHE A 4 -16.27 -2.74 0.27
N ASN A 5 -16.73 -1.89 -0.66
CA ASN A 5 -15.96 -0.74 -1.14
C ASN A 5 -15.50 0.20 0.00
N ARG A 6 -16.24 0.23 1.11
CA ARG A 6 -15.98 1.09 2.27
C ARG A 6 -15.18 0.42 3.38
N HIS A 7 -15.13 -0.91 3.41
CA HIS A 7 -14.60 -1.66 4.55
C HIS A 7 -13.62 -2.76 4.16
N TRP A 8 -13.19 -2.84 2.89
CA TRP A 8 -12.23 -3.83 2.42
C TRP A 8 -10.91 -3.80 3.20
N TYR A 9 -10.46 -2.63 3.67
CA TYR A 9 -9.25 -2.50 4.49
C TYR A 9 -9.46 -3.06 5.92
N ASN A 10 -10.70 -3.03 6.45
CA ASN A 10 -11.03 -3.70 7.71
C ASN A 10 -11.03 -5.23 7.54
N VAL A 11 -11.54 -5.72 6.40
CA VAL A 11 -11.45 -7.14 6.04
C VAL A 11 -9.96 -7.52 5.89
N GLY A 12 -9.17 -6.67 5.25
CA GLY A 12 -7.71 -6.81 5.15
C GLY A 12 -7.04 -6.89 6.53
N LEU A 13 -7.43 -6.05 7.49
CA LEU A 13 -6.91 -6.12 8.86
C LEU A 13 -7.23 -7.48 9.51
N VAL A 14 -8.46 -7.99 9.37
CA VAL A 14 -8.82 -9.31 9.89
C VAL A 14 -7.96 -10.40 9.23
N VAL A 15 -7.74 -10.32 7.91
CA VAL A 15 -6.85 -11.25 7.19
C VAL A 15 -5.41 -11.14 7.69
N ALA A 16 -4.90 -9.93 7.93
CA ALA A 16 -3.56 -9.71 8.47
C ALA A 16 -3.39 -10.35 9.86
N ILE A 17 -4.39 -10.23 10.73
CA ILE A 17 -4.40 -10.85 12.06
C ILE A 17 -4.40 -12.38 11.94
N LEU A 18 -5.29 -12.95 11.11
CA LEU A 18 -5.36 -14.40 10.92
C LEU A 18 -4.08 -14.96 10.29
N ALA A 19 -3.51 -14.27 9.30
CA ALA A 19 -2.24 -14.65 8.69
C ALA A 19 -1.08 -14.57 9.71
N GLY A 20 -1.06 -13.55 10.56
CA GLY A 20 -0.09 -13.41 11.65
C GLY A 20 -0.19 -14.54 12.68
N ILE A 21 -1.41 -14.91 13.08
CA ILE A 21 -1.67 -16.05 13.99
C ILE A 21 -1.17 -17.34 13.34
N TYR A 22 -1.57 -17.61 12.09
CA TYR A 22 -1.14 -18.80 11.35
C TYR A 22 0.39 -18.87 11.25
N LEU A 23 1.03 -17.75 10.90
CA LEU A 23 2.48 -17.65 10.78
C LEU A 23 3.18 -17.88 12.12
N ALA A 24 2.60 -17.45 13.24
CA ALA A 24 3.16 -17.69 14.57
C ALA A 24 3.14 -19.19 14.93
N PHE A 25 2.06 -19.91 14.59
CA PHE A 25 1.94 -21.35 14.87
C PHE A 25 2.75 -22.24 13.92
N THR A 26 2.98 -21.78 12.69
CA THR A 26 3.69 -22.55 11.65
C THR A 26 5.11 -22.04 11.42
N TRP A 27 5.61 -21.14 12.28
CA TRP A 27 6.86 -20.42 12.06
C TRP A 27 8.01 -21.39 11.77
N SER A 28 8.22 -22.39 12.61
CA SER A 28 9.31 -23.38 12.47
C SER A 28 9.26 -24.17 11.17
N ASP A 29 8.07 -24.38 10.62
CA ASP A 29 7.84 -25.32 9.53
C ASP A 29 7.99 -24.67 8.16
N LEU A 30 7.91 -23.34 8.10
CA LEU A 30 8.03 -22.57 6.87
C LEU A 30 9.48 -22.22 6.55
N THR A 31 9.82 -22.13 5.26
CA THR A 31 11.13 -21.60 4.83
C THR A 31 11.25 -20.12 5.18
N ILE A 32 12.48 -19.61 5.28
CA ILE A 32 12.73 -18.17 5.52
C ILE A 32 12.07 -17.32 4.43
N LEU A 33 12.13 -17.74 3.16
CA LEU A 33 11.50 -17.01 2.06
C LEU A 33 9.98 -16.94 2.22
N THR A 34 9.32 -18.07 2.55
CA THR A 34 7.87 -18.10 2.78
C THR A 34 7.47 -17.19 3.95
N ARG A 35 8.23 -17.21 5.05
CA ARG A 35 8.01 -16.31 6.19
C ARG A 35 8.10 -14.85 5.77
N LEU A 36 9.13 -14.47 5.00
CA LEU A 36 9.31 -13.09 4.56
C LEU A 36 8.23 -12.63 3.59
N MET A 37 7.79 -13.49 2.66
CA MET A 37 6.67 -13.17 1.77
C MET A 37 5.36 -13.03 2.54
N ALA A 38 5.09 -13.92 3.51
CA ALA A 38 3.92 -13.82 4.37
C ALA A 38 3.92 -12.54 5.22
N LEU A 39 5.07 -12.18 5.80
CA LEU A 39 5.24 -10.92 6.53
C LEU A 39 5.07 -9.71 5.62
N ASN A 40 5.57 -9.74 4.38
CA ASN A 40 5.40 -8.65 3.43
C ASN A 40 3.93 -8.49 2.99
N PHE A 41 3.20 -9.61 2.85
CA PHE A 41 1.75 -9.59 2.62
C PHE A 41 0.99 -9.01 3.82
N ILE A 42 1.34 -9.39 5.05
CA ILE A 42 0.76 -8.78 6.26
C ILE A 42 1.07 -7.28 6.30
N ALA A 43 2.29 -6.87 5.95
CA ALA A 43 2.72 -5.48 5.94
C ALA A 43 1.86 -4.60 5.02
N ILE A 44 1.56 -5.06 3.79
CA ILE A 44 0.72 -4.26 2.88
C ILE A 44 -0.73 -4.13 3.39
N LEU A 45 -1.27 -5.15 4.03
CA LEU A 45 -2.62 -5.09 4.60
C LEU A 45 -2.69 -4.09 5.77
N LEU A 46 -1.66 -4.08 6.61
CA LEU A 46 -1.54 -3.12 7.71
C LEU A 46 -1.27 -1.70 7.21
N HIS A 47 -0.46 -1.54 6.16
CA HIS A 47 -0.25 -0.26 5.47
C HIS A 47 -1.55 0.32 4.92
N GLN A 48 -2.32 -0.48 4.19
CA GLN A 48 -3.63 -0.08 3.65
C GLN A 48 -4.66 0.23 4.76
N PHE A 49 -4.63 -0.53 5.85
CA PHE A 49 -5.43 -0.23 7.04
C PHE A 49 -5.01 1.10 7.68
N GLU A 50 -3.72 1.39 7.74
CA GLU A 50 -3.20 2.66 8.27
C GLU A 50 -3.68 3.84 7.43
N GLU A 51 -3.56 3.73 6.09
CA GLU A 51 -3.97 4.74 5.11
C GLU A 51 -5.47 5.06 5.13
N LEU A 52 -6.32 4.05 5.32
CA LEU A 52 -7.76 4.17 5.12
C LEU A 52 -8.56 3.97 6.39
N GLY A 53 -8.23 2.99 7.22
CA GLY A 53 -8.93 2.65 8.45
C GLY A 53 -8.57 3.57 9.60
N TRP A 54 -7.36 3.42 10.15
CA TRP A 54 -6.87 4.21 11.27
C TRP A 54 -5.34 4.39 11.22
N PRO A 55 -4.83 5.63 11.25
CA PRO A 55 -5.56 6.88 11.46
C PRO A 55 -6.38 7.35 10.25
N GLY A 56 -6.17 6.77 9.07
CA GLY A 56 -6.95 7.05 7.86
C GLY A 56 -6.64 8.41 7.22
N GLY A 57 -7.43 8.82 6.23
CA GLY A 57 -7.34 10.17 5.62
C GLY A 57 -6.59 10.23 4.28
N PHE A 58 -6.08 9.08 3.80
CA PHE A 58 -5.49 8.97 2.47
C PHE A 58 -6.39 9.50 1.33
N PRO A 59 -7.73 9.34 1.32
CA PRO A 59 -8.55 9.84 0.22
C PRO A 59 -8.44 11.35 0.00
N LEU A 60 -8.56 12.14 1.07
CA LEU A 60 -8.44 13.59 1.00
C LEU A 60 -6.99 14.03 0.77
N GLN A 61 -6.02 13.33 1.37
CA GLN A 61 -4.60 13.55 1.08
C GLN A 61 -4.31 13.41 -0.42
N MET A 62 -4.76 12.30 -1.02
CA MET A 62 -4.52 12.04 -2.43
C MET A 62 -5.24 13.06 -3.31
N ASN A 63 -6.56 13.17 -3.18
CA ASN A 63 -7.32 13.95 -4.14
C ASN A 63 -7.14 15.48 -4.00
N ASP A 64 -6.98 16.02 -2.78
CA ASP A 64 -6.85 17.46 -2.56
C ASP A 64 -5.38 17.90 -2.50
N ILE A 65 -4.56 17.27 -1.65
CA ILE A 65 -3.17 17.72 -1.44
C ILE A 65 -2.28 17.35 -2.63
N MET A 66 -2.39 16.11 -3.12
CA MET A 66 -1.53 15.64 -4.22
C MET A 66 -2.05 16.06 -5.59
N TRP A 67 -3.36 15.92 -5.82
CA TRP A 67 -3.98 16.16 -7.13
C TRP A 67 -4.73 17.48 -7.27
N LYS A 68 -4.93 18.26 -6.19
CA LYS A 68 -5.65 19.55 -6.20
C LYS A 68 -7.00 19.48 -6.92
N SER A 69 -7.73 18.39 -6.70
CA SER A 69 -8.99 18.10 -7.37
C SER A 69 -10.11 19.05 -6.97
N GLU A 70 -10.94 19.44 -7.94
CA GLU A 70 -12.20 20.16 -7.72
C GLU A 70 -13.26 19.29 -7.02
N PHE A 71 -13.15 17.96 -7.15
CA PHE A 71 -14.07 16.97 -6.58
C PHE A 71 -13.32 16.00 -5.66
N PRO A 72 -12.78 16.47 -4.53
CA PRO A 72 -11.81 15.71 -3.74
C PRO A 72 -12.40 14.46 -3.08
N ASP A 73 -13.72 14.36 -2.96
CA ASP A 73 -14.40 13.17 -2.42
C ASP A 73 -14.54 12.03 -3.43
N ARG A 74 -14.21 12.23 -4.71
CA ARG A 74 -14.44 11.18 -5.74
C ARG A 74 -13.50 11.21 -6.96
N TYR A 75 -12.60 12.18 -7.06
CA TYR A 75 -11.72 12.31 -8.21
C TYR A 75 -10.31 12.80 -7.83
N PRO A 76 -9.24 12.26 -8.44
CA PRO A 76 -9.24 11.13 -9.37
C PRO A 76 -9.49 9.77 -8.69
N LEU A 77 -9.20 9.66 -7.40
CA LEU A 77 -9.46 8.45 -6.62
C LEU A 77 -10.92 8.43 -6.13
N ASN A 78 -11.60 7.30 -6.25
CA ASN A 78 -12.90 7.05 -5.63
C ASN A 78 -12.88 5.74 -4.83
N GLN A 79 -13.92 5.46 -4.04
CA GLN A 79 -13.97 4.27 -3.20
C GLN A 79 -13.82 2.96 -4.01
N PHE A 80 -14.39 2.90 -5.21
CA PHE A 80 -14.34 1.69 -6.03
C PHE A 80 -12.97 1.47 -6.65
N SER A 81 -12.36 2.50 -7.25
CA SER A 81 -11.01 2.39 -7.80
C SER A 81 -10.00 2.08 -6.70
N ASN A 82 -10.10 2.76 -5.56
CA ASN A 82 -9.26 2.54 -4.40
C ASN A 82 -9.37 1.10 -3.87
N MET A 83 -10.59 0.59 -3.69
CA MET A 83 -10.81 -0.80 -3.27
C MET A 83 -10.26 -1.79 -4.28
N LEU A 84 -10.65 -1.67 -5.55
CA LEU A 84 -10.30 -2.67 -6.56
C LEU A 84 -8.79 -2.74 -6.77
N GLY A 85 -8.12 -1.59 -6.92
CA GLY A 85 -6.68 -1.52 -7.10
C GLY A 85 -5.95 -2.18 -5.93
N ASN A 86 -6.30 -1.80 -4.70
CA ASN A 86 -5.62 -2.30 -3.51
C ASN A 86 -5.91 -3.76 -3.19
N VAL A 87 -7.14 -4.24 -3.39
CA VAL A 87 -7.46 -5.66 -3.23
C VAL A 87 -6.69 -6.50 -4.26
N VAL A 88 -6.62 -6.05 -5.52
CA VAL A 88 -5.82 -6.74 -6.53
C VAL A 88 -4.33 -6.73 -6.16
N ALA A 89 -3.80 -5.58 -5.71
CA ALA A 89 -2.42 -5.49 -5.24
C ALA A 89 -2.14 -6.46 -4.08
N SER A 90 -2.97 -6.48 -3.05
CA SER A 90 -2.71 -7.32 -1.87
C SER A 90 -2.84 -8.80 -2.18
N TYR A 91 -3.94 -9.22 -2.81
CA TYR A 91 -4.26 -10.65 -2.97
C TYR A 91 -3.69 -11.29 -4.24
N ILE A 92 -3.22 -10.50 -5.21
CA ILE A 92 -2.52 -11.02 -6.39
C ILE A 92 -1.04 -10.68 -6.32
N PHE A 93 -0.65 -9.40 -6.19
CA PHE A 93 0.75 -9.00 -6.27
C PHE A 93 1.56 -9.38 -5.01
N TYR A 94 0.99 -9.22 -3.80
CA TYR A 94 1.68 -9.54 -2.55
C TYR A 94 1.47 -10.97 -2.04
N LEU A 95 0.27 -11.52 -2.21
CA LEU A 95 -0.05 -12.86 -1.71
C LEU A 95 0.52 -13.98 -2.59
N LEU A 96 0.59 -13.79 -3.92
CA LEU A 96 1.07 -14.82 -4.84
C LEU A 96 2.50 -15.33 -4.50
N PRO A 97 3.50 -14.48 -4.21
CA PRO A 97 4.82 -14.93 -3.77
C PRO A 97 4.84 -15.78 -2.50
N VAL A 98 3.79 -15.74 -1.65
CA VAL A 98 3.73 -16.60 -0.45
C VAL A 98 3.67 -18.07 -0.85
N PHE A 99 2.93 -18.39 -1.91
CA PHE A 99 2.78 -19.77 -2.41
C PHE A 99 3.92 -20.20 -3.35
N PHE A 100 4.67 -19.23 -3.88
CA PHE A 100 5.75 -19.45 -4.84
C PHE A 100 7.04 -18.77 -4.37
N SER A 101 7.37 -18.92 -3.09
CA SER A 101 8.46 -18.16 -2.44
C SER A 101 9.85 -18.43 -3.02
N ASP A 102 10.02 -19.58 -3.68
CA ASP A 102 11.27 -19.95 -4.37
C ASP A 102 11.42 -19.30 -5.76
N VAL A 103 10.34 -18.70 -6.30
CA VAL A 103 10.39 -17.90 -7.52
C VAL A 103 10.83 -16.48 -7.16
N ILE A 104 12.15 -16.30 -6.98
CA ILE A 104 12.72 -15.11 -6.34
C ILE A 104 12.29 -13.78 -6.99
N TRP A 105 12.24 -13.70 -8.33
CA TRP A 105 11.83 -12.46 -9.00
C TRP A 105 10.37 -12.06 -8.71
N LEU A 106 9.51 -13.05 -8.40
CA LEU A 106 8.10 -12.84 -8.05
C LEU A 106 7.98 -12.17 -6.68
N GLY A 107 8.79 -12.60 -5.70
CA GLY A 107 8.85 -11.99 -4.36
C GLY A 107 9.65 -10.69 -4.29
N LEU A 108 10.64 -10.54 -5.18
CA LEU A 108 11.47 -9.35 -5.27
C LEU A 108 10.66 -8.09 -5.62
N ALA A 109 9.75 -8.18 -6.60
CA ALA A 109 8.95 -7.03 -7.03
C ALA A 109 8.10 -6.39 -5.90
N PRO A 110 7.23 -7.12 -5.17
CA PRO A 110 6.46 -6.54 -4.06
C PRO A 110 7.33 -6.13 -2.87
N THR A 111 8.49 -6.75 -2.70
CA THR A 111 9.47 -6.31 -1.69
C THR A 111 10.04 -4.93 -2.04
N LEU A 112 10.47 -4.74 -3.30
CA LEU A 112 10.96 -3.44 -3.79
C LEU A 112 9.86 -2.37 -3.80
N PHE A 113 8.61 -2.74 -4.14
CA PHE A 113 7.48 -1.82 -4.02
C PHE A 113 7.28 -1.35 -2.58
N GLY A 114 7.30 -2.28 -1.61
CA GLY A 114 7.23 -1.96 -0.19
C GLY A 114 8.37 -1.05 0.29
N LEU A 115 9.61 -1.31 -0.16
CA LEU A 115 10.76 -0.42 0.14
C LEU A 115 10.58 0.97 -0.48
N GLY A 116 10.05 1.04 -1.70
CA GLY A 116 9.73 2.30 -2.39
C GLY A 116 8.72 3.17 -1.64
N GLN A 117 7.85 2.57 -0.81
CA GLN A 117 6.93 3.31 0.04
C GLN A 117 7.65 4.20 1.07
N LEU A 118 8.90 3.90 1.44
CA LEU A 118 9.69 4.79 2.30
C LEU A 118 9.95 6.13 1.64
N PHE A 119 10.16 6.17 0.32
CA PHE A 119 10.31 7.43 -0.40
C PHE A 119 8.98 8.22 -0.40
N VAL A 120 7.86 7.53 -0.66
CA VAL A 120 6.53 8.16 -0.72
C VAL A 120 6.08 8.66 0.65
N HIS A 121 6.01 7.79 1.65
CA HIS A 121 5.53 8.13 2.98
C HIS A 121 6.60 8.84 3.82
N GLY A 122 7.86 8.44 3.73
CA GLY A 122 8.93 9.03 4.55
C GLY A 122 9.32 10.44 4.10
N ILE A 123 9.23 10.73 2.79
CA ILE A 123 9.71 12.00 2.22
C ILE A 123 8.57 12.77 1.56
N VAL A 124 7.99 12.25 0.47
CA VAL A 124 7.08 13.03 -0.40
C VAL A 124 5.83 13.49 0.35
N ASN A 125 5.13 12.57 1.01
CA ASN A 125 3.88 12.87 1.74
C ASN A 125 4.12 13.83 2.91
N ASN A 126 5.21 13.61 3.65
CA ASN A 126 5.57 14.46 4.78
C ASN A 126 5.87 15.90 4.33
N ILE A 127 6.61 16.07 3.22
CA ILE A 127 6.82 17.39 2.59
C ILE A 127 5.49 18.00 2.15
N LYS A 128 4.64 17.25 1.45
CA LYS A 128 3.37 17.79 0.90
C LYS A 128 2.35 18.15 1.98
N MET A 129 2.37 17.46 3.11
CA MET A 129 1.45 17.70 4.23
C MET A 129 2.01 18.60 5.33
N HIS A 130 3.26 19.08 5.20
CA HIS A 130 3.99 19.77 6.27
C HIS A 130 3.89 19.01 7.61
N SER A 131 4.10 17.69 7.57
CA SER A 131 3.95 16.79 8.71
C SER A 131 5.16 15.85 8.82
N LEU A 132 5.46 15.40 10.04
CA LEU A 132 6.46 14.34 10.27
C LEU A 132 5.88 12.94 10.11
N TYR A 133 4.55 12.84 10.10
CA TYR A 133 3.84 11.58 10.01
C TYR A 133 2.65 11.69 9.07
N ASN A 134 2.42 10.61 8.34
CA ASN A 134 1.26 10.42 7.50
C ASN A 134 0.78 8.97 7.60
N PRO A 135 -0.52 8.73 7.40
CA PRO A 135 -1.09 7.39 7.34
C PRO A 135 -0.30 6.52 6.34
N GLY A 136 0.12 5.35 6.79
CA GLY A 136 0.96 4.39 6.06
C GLY A 136 2.43 4.40 6.49
N LEU A 137 2.92 5.48 7.09
CA LEU A 137 4.33 5.60 7.44
C LEU A 137 4.78 4.58 8.50
N PHE A 138 3.92 4.23 9.46
CA PHE A 138 4.28 3.29 10.52
C PHE A 138 4.50 1.88 9.94
N ALA A 139 3.56 1.39 9.13
CA ALA A 139 3.69 0.09 8.47
C ALA A 139 4.93 0.06 7.56
N VAL A 140 5.26 1.17 6.90
CA VAL A 140 6.47 1.26 6.08
C VAL A 140 7.74 1.12 6.92
N VAL A 141 7.91 1.96 7.94
CA VAL A 141 9.15 2.00 8.75
C VAL A 141 9.31 0.74 9.59
N CYS A 142 8.23 0.26 10.21
CA CYS A 142 8.28 -0.86 11.15
C CYS A 142 8.15 -2.23 10.48
N MET A 143 7.67 -2.30 9.23
CA MET A 143 7.48 -3.58 8.53
C MET A 143 8.15 -3.62 7.17
N HIS A 144 7.72 -2.81 6.20
CA HIS A 144 8.26 -2.93 4.83
C HIS A 144 9.78 -2.76 4.77
N VAL A 145 10.33 -1.80 5.51
CA VAL A 145 11.79 -1.56 5.56
C VAL A 145 12.54 -2.74 6.16
N PRO A 146 12.31 -3.18 7.41
CA PRO A 146 13.05 -4.30 7.98
C PRO A 146 12.85 -5.61 7.22
N ILE A 147 11.63 -5.90 6.76
CA ILE A 147 11.35 -7.11 5.95
C ILE A 147 12.10 -7.04 4.62
N GLY A 148 12.03 -5.89 3.94
CA GLY A 148 12.67 -5.74 2.63
C GLY A 148 14.17 -5.76 2.70
N VAL A 149 14.79 -5.08 3.68
CA VAL A 149 16.23 -5.15 3.90
C VAL A 149 16.68 -6.58 4.17
N TYR A 150 15.99 -7.30 5.06
CA TYR A 150 16.37 -8.68 5.36
C TYR A 150 16.12 -9.63 4.19
N TYR A 151 15.06 -9.46 3.41
CA TYR A 151 14.83 -10.24 2.20
C TYR A 151 15.94 -10.03 1.18
N ILE A 152 16.32 -8.78 0.89
CA ILE A 152 17.40 -8.46 -0.05
C ILE A 152 18.73 -9.03 0.46
N ASP A 153 19.06 -8.88 1.73
CA ASP A 153 20.26 -9.48 2.32
C ASP A 153 20.25 -11.01 2.16
N TYR A 154 19.14 -11.66 2.54
CA TYR A 154 19.01 -13.11 2.52
C TYR A 154 19.20 -13.70 1.11
N ILE A 155 18.54 -13.14 0.09
CA ILE A 155 18.63 -13.67 -1.28
C ILE A 155 20.01 -13.45 -1.91
N ASN A 156 20.75 -12.42 -1.49
CA ASN A 156 22.12 -12.18 -1.95
C ASN A 156 23.13 -13.08 -1.23
N THR A 157 23.07 -13.12 0.11
CA THR A 157 23.99 -13.92 0.94
C THR A 157 23.87 -15.43 0.67
N ASN A 158 22.68 -15.89 0.28
CA ASN A 158 22.45 -17.30 -0.10
C ASN A 158 22.57 -17.56 -1.61
N ASN A 159 23.07 -16.60 -2.41
CA ASN A 159 23.25 -16.73 -3.86
C ASN A 159 21.98 -17.16 -4.63
N LEU A 160 20.81 -16.66 -4.20
CA LEU A 160 19.51 -16.98 -4.80
C LEU A 160 19.13 -16.01 -5.95
N VAL A 161 19.90 -14.94 -6.13
CA VAL A 161 19.67 -13.94 -7.18
C VAL A 161 20.73 -13.99 -8.27
N THR A 162 20.29 -13.65 -9.48
CA THR A 162 21.14 -13.38 -10.64
C THR A 162 20.73 -12.06 -11.26
N SER A 163 21.50 -11.56 -12.23
CA SER A 163 21.11 -10.37 -13.01
C SER A 163 19.75 -10.55 -13.71
N THR A 164 19.43 -11.77 -14.14
CA THR A 164 18.13 -12.09 -14.75
C THR A 164 17.00 -12.05 -13.73
N THR A 165 17.23 -12.50 -12.50
CA THR A 165 16.27 -12.37 -11.39
C THR A 165 15.95 -10.90 -11.14
N TRP A 166 16.97 -10.04 -11.08
CA TRP A 166 16.79 -8.59 -10.94
C TRP A 166 16.02 -7.99 -12.11
N LEU A 167 16.39 -8.33 -13.34
CA LEU A 167 15.69 -7.83 -14.53
C LEU A 167 14.20 -8.17 -14.50
N PHE A 168 13.84 -9.44 -14.25
CA PHE A 168 12.43 -9.83 -14.21
C PHE A 168 11.68 -9.25 -13.02
N GLY A 169 12.32 -9.12 -11.85
CA GLY A 169 11.71 -8.47 -10.70
C GLY A 169 11.41 -6.99 -10.97
N LEU A 170 12.35 -6.27 -11.58
CA LEU A 170 12.18 -4.86 -11.96
C LEU A 170 11.14 -4.67 -13.07
N LEU A 171 11.13 -5.53 -14.09
CA LEU A 171 10.11 -5.50 -15.14
C LEU A 171 8.72 -5.79 -14.57
N TYR A 172 8.59 -6.79 -13.69
CA TYR A 172 7.33 -7.12 -13.05
C TYR A 172 6.82 -5.96 -12.18
N LEU A 173 7.71 -5.35 -11.39
CA LEU A 173 7.41 -4.15 -10.62
C LEU A 173 6.95 -2.99 -11.52
N ALA A 174 7.66 -2.72 -12.62
CA ALA A 174 7.32 -1.63 -13.53
C ALA A 174 5.94 -1.84 -14.16
N VAL A 175 5.64 -3.06 -14.62
CA VAL A 175 4.32 -3.42 -15.16
C VAL A 175 3.25 -3.22 -14.09
N PHE A 176 3.48 -3.71 -12.87
CA PHE A 176 2.55 -3.53 -11.76
C PHE A 176 2.28 -2.04 -11.49
N MET A 177 3.31 -1.21 -11.38
CA MET A 177 3.19 0.23 -11.11
C MET A 177 2.37 0.96 -12.18
N VAL A 178 2.61 0.64 -13.45
CA VAL A 178 1.86 1.23 -14.57
C VAL A 178 0.39 0.81 -14.51
N VAL A 179 0.12 -0.49 -14.39
CA VAL A 179 -1.25 -1.01 -14.35
C VAL A 179 -2.00 -0.46 -13.13
N PHE A 180 -1.40 -0.54 -11.94
CA PHE A 180 -1.98 -0.07 -10.69
C PHE A 180 -2.28 1.44 -10.73
N GLY A 181 -1.33 2.26 -11.17
CA GLY A 181 -1.52 3.70 -11.29
C GLY A 181 -2.60 4.09 -12.31
N LEU A 182 -2.60 3.45 -13.49
CA LEU A 182 -3.63 3.67 -14.51
C LEU A 182 -5.01 3.26 -14.00
N SER A 183 -5.13 2.10 -13.35
CA SER A 183 -6.40 1.63 -12.79
C SER A 183 -6.95 2.56 -11.72
N LEU A 184 -6.12 3.05 -10.80
CA LEU A 184 -6.56 3.90 -9.69
C LEU A 184 -6.98 5.29 -10.14
N TYR A 185 -6.17 5.94 -10.97
CA TYR A 185 -6.24 7.39 -11.19
C TYR A 185 -6.69 7.81 -12.58
N LYS A 186 -6.80 6.87 -13.53
CA LYS A 186 -7.16 7.21 -14.92
C LYS A 186 -8.33 6.41 -15.46
N LEU A 187 -8.23 5.07 -15.47
CA LEU A 187 -9.23 4.20 -16.09
C LEU A 187 -10.54 4.15 -15.32
N LEU A 188 -10.48 4.25 -13.99
CA LEU A 188 -11.64 4.21 -13.10
C LEU A 188 -11.93 5.55 -12.43
N ALA A 189 -11.26 6.63 -12.87
CA ALA A 189 -11.47 7.97 -12.37
C ALA A 189 -12.69 8.59 -13.04
N ASP A 190 -13.61 9.14 -12.24
CA ASP A 190 -14.85 9.73 -12.74
C ASP A 190 -15.31 10.87 -11.82
N LYS A 191 -15.42 12.08 -12.39
CA LYS A 191 -15.89 13.29 -11.68
C LYS A 191 -17.36 13.16 -11.24
N ASN A 192 -18.15 12.30 -11.88
CA ASN A 192 -19.55 12.03 -11.54
C ASN A 192 -19.72 10.69 -10.79
N SER A 193 -18.63 10.14 -10.25
CA SER A 193 -18.67 8.81 -9.63
C SER A 193 -19.68 8.73 -8.50
N LYS A 194 -20.51 7.68 -8.54
CA LYS A 194 -21.42 7.30 -7.45
C LYS A 194 -20.70 6.71 -6.22
N TRP A 195 -19.38 6.53 -6.32
CA TRP A 195 -18.52 5.92 -5.29
C TRP A 195 -17.69 6.96 -4.54
N ALA A 196 -18.32 8.09 -4.19
CA ALA A 196 -17.67 9.10 -3.37
C ALA A 196 -17.33 8.57 -1.97
N PHE A 197 -16.18 9.02 -1.45
CA PHE A 197 -15.80 8.88 -0.07
C PHE A 197 -16.80 9.62 0.82
N THR A 198 -17.06 9.08 2.00
CA THR A 198 -17.93 9.68 3.01
C THR A 198 -17.22 10.83 3.72
N GLU A 199 -17.97 11.74 4.33
CA GLU A 199 -17.40 12.82 5.14
C GLU A 199 -16.47 12.30 6.26
N ASP A 200 -16.81 11.16 6.87
CA ASP A 200 -15.96 10.49 7.86
C ASP A 200 -14.61 10.09 7.27
N GLU A 201 -14.59 9.36 6.15
CA GLU A 201 -13.35 8.95 5.47
C GLU A 201 -12.50 10.14 5.03
N MET A 202 -13.15 11.23 4.61
CA MET A 202 -12.49 12.47 4.21
C MET A 202 -11.89 13.23 5.40
N ASN A 203 -12.48 13.10 6.59
CA ASN A 203 -12.05 13.80 7.80
C ASN A 203 -11.16 12.97 8.73
N ARG A 204 -10.96 11.68 8.46
CA ARG A 204 -10.00 10.83 9.19
C ARG A 204 -8.62 11.47 9.25
N PHE A 205 -7.90 11.20 10.33
CA PHE A 205 -6.65 11.88 10.68
C PHE A 205 -6.77 13.42 10.71
N ASP A 206 -7.99 13.95 10.90
CA ASP A 206 -8.29 15.38 10.96
C ASP A 206 -7.81 16.13 9.69
N MET A 207 -7.96 15.44 8.55
CA MET A 207 -7.42 15.89 7.26
C MET A 207 -8.09 17.16 6.75
N VAL A 208 -9.38 17.38 7.02
CA VAL A 208 -10.07 18.61 6.61
C VAL A 208 -9.44 19.85 7.27
N ARG A 209 -9.12 19.78 8.56
CA ARG A 209 -8.44 20.89 9.26
C ARG A 209 -7.03 21.10 8.71
N LYS A 210 -6.29 20.02 8.46
CA LYS A 210 -4.92 20.07 7.90
C LYS A 210 -4.90 20.73 6.52
N VAL A 211 -5.79 20.31 5.62
CA VAL A 211 -5.95 20.90 4.29
C VAL A 211 -6.26 22.39 4.36
N LYS A 212 -7.21 22.80 5.24
CA LYS A 212 -7.53 24.22 5.43
C LYS A 212 -6.31 25.03 5.88
N LYS A 213 -5.53 24.50 6.82
CA LYS A 213 -4.30 25.13 7.31
C LYS A 213 -3.25 25.27 6.20
N LEU A 214 -3.05 24.24 5.39
CA LEU A 214 -2.11 24.29 4.26
C LEU A 214 -2.52 25.36 3.25
N LYS A 215 -3.80 25.40 2.85
CA LYS A 215 -4.30 26.42 1.90
C LYS A 215 -4.21 27.84 2.43
N SER A 216 -4.30 28.05 3.75
CA SER A 216 -4.09 29.38 4.35
C SER A 216 -2.63 29.83 4.41
N GLN A 217 -1.68 28.91 4.25
CA GLN A 217 -0.24 29.23 4.22
C GLN A 217 0.25 29.56 2.80
N ASP A 218 -0.49 29.12 1.78
CA ASP A 218 -0.19 29.34 0.36
C ASP A 218 -0.81 30.64 -0.20
N ASN A 219 -1.66 31.33 0.59
CA ASN A 219 -2.27 32.62 0.28
C ASN A 219 -1.56 33.75 1.01
#